data_AF-A0AA95KZF5-F1
#
_entry.id   AF-A0AA95KZF5-F1
#
_cell.length_a   1.000
_cell.length_b   1.000
_cell.length_c   1.000
_cell.angle_alpha   90.00
_cell.angle_beta   90.00
_cell.angle_gamma   90.00
#
_symmetry.space_group_name_H-M   'P 1'
#
loop_
_entity.id
_entity.type
_entity.pdbx_description
1 polymer ?
#
loop_
_entity_poly.entity_id
_entity_poly.type
_entity_poly.pdbx_seq_one_letter_code
_entity_poly.pdbx_strand_id
1 'polypeptide(L)'
;MKNKLYSEIAVPIEVPFGFMPGKESERDFTFDIENCFRDYLLKKNGQTYDVCLDDQGQWYFFISMECGTLDELKLSRQIFRPPYLKDEHLELVDIMEKLEIRPYYEGHDKAYGHVLSLVDNLDTVSAFKQARLANYDGTDDPTIIKKIHFIENEYKGEKTRFISGFETRSFATVTENEFYAKEIHLQGNARTYLKLFIYFTRYGKLPSQQMMPRFLGNLWASTQSLNKAANPALFRDEGVE
;
A
#
# COMPACT_ATOMS: atom_id res chain seq x y z
N MET A 1 6.32 -23.93 -2.04
CA MET A 1 7.09 -22.74 -1.62
C MET A 1 6.37 -21.53 -2.18
N LYS A 2 5.57 -20.80 -1.39
CA LYS A 2 5.21 -19.36 -1.58
C LYS A 2 4.10 -18.95 -0.61
N ASN A 3 4.50 -18.29 0.46
CA ASN A 3 3.70 -17.34 1.25
C ASN A 3 4.59 -16.10 1.39
N LYS A 4 5.01 -15.52 0.26
CA LYS A 4 5.85 -14.32 0.28
C LYS A 4 4.94 -13.11 0.35
N LEU A 5 5.18 -12.26 1.33
CA LEU A 5 4.51 -10.98 1.48
C LEU A 5 5.47 -9.90 0.99
N TYR A 6 4.97 -8.97 0.20
CA TYR A 6 5.70 -7.80 -0.22
C TYR A 6 4.97 -6.58 0.29
N SER A 7 5.65 -5.72 1.04
CA SER A 7 5.12 -4.49 1.60
C SER A 7 5.62 -3.31 0.79
N GLU A 8 4.75 -2.67 0.01
CA GLU A 8 5.02 -1.37 -0.60
C GLU A 8 4.55 -0.29 0.37
N ILE A 9 5.45 0.61 0.74
CA ILE A 9 5.23 1.60 1.79
C ILE A 9 5.47 3.00 1.25
N ALA A 10 4.64 3.94 1.71
CA ALA A 10 4.82 5.36 1.46
C ALA A 10 4.70 6.15 2.76
N VAL A 11 5.78 6.85 3.12
CA VAL A 11 5.86 7.69 4.30
C VAL A 11 5.71 9.14 3.88
N PRO A 12 4.71 9.89 4.36
CA PRO A 12 4.74 11.36 4.25
C PRO A 12 5.98 11.88 4.97
N ILE A 13 6.76 12.75 4.33
CA ILE A 13 8.02 13.27 4.87
C ILE A 13 8.04 14.80 4.83
N GLU A 14 8.88 15.40 5.67
CA GLU A 14 9.24 16.81 5.54
C GLU A 14 9.94 17.08 4.20
N VAL A 15 9.98 18.34 3.76
CA VAL A 15 10.67 18.73 2.53
C VAL A 15 12.11 18.23 2.61
N PRO A 16 12.49 17.29 1.75
CA PRO A 16 13.76 16.62 1.93
C PRO A 16 14.86 17.46 1.24
N PHE A 17 16.15 17.19 1.49
CA PHE A 17 17.29 17.86 0.81
C PHE A 17 18.12 16.89 -0.05
N GLY A 18 18.62 17.33 -1.21
CA GLY A 18 19.64 16.60 -1.99
C GLY A 18 19.18 15.58 -3.05
N PHE A 19 17.99 15.72 -3.64
CA PHE A 19 17.50 14.79 -4.69
C PHE A 19 17.98 15.15 -6.08
N MET A 20 18.04 14.13 -6.91
CA MET A 20 18.09 14.28 -8.36
C MET A 20 16.68 14.03 -8.91
N PRO A 21 16.25 14.74 -9.98
CA PRO A 21 15.07 14.32 -10.73
C PRO A 21 15.16 12.84 -11.07
N GLY A 22 14.04 12.12 -10.92
CA GLY A 22 13.93 10.76 -11.44
C GLY A 22 14.12 10.75 -12.95
N LYS A 23 14.22 9.56 -13.54
CA LYS A 23 14.17 9.47 -15.00
C LYS A 23 12.87 10.16 -15.44
N GLU A 24 12.95 11.10 -16.40
CA GLU A 24 11.78 11.49 -17.17
C GLU A 24 11.25 10.21 -17.81
N SER A 25 10.15 9.68 -17.27
CA SER A 25 9.47 8.57 -17.90
C SER A 25 8.73 9.11 -19.13
N GLU A 26 8.42 8.23 -20.06
CA GLU A 26 7.30 8.49 -20.99
C GLU A 26 6.08 8.95 -20.17
N ARG A 27 5.23 9.79 -20.79
CA ARG A 27 4.04 10.36 -20.17
C ARG A 27 3.32 9.30 -19.35
N ASP A 28 3.18 9.53 -18.05
CA ASP A 28 2.44 8.61 -17.17
C ASP A 28 0.96 8.72 -17.50
N PHE A 29 0.43 7.71 -18.21
CA PHE A 29 -0.99 7.64 -18.56
C PHE A 29 -1.87 7.21 -17.38
N THR A 30 -1.28 6.84 -16.24
CA THR A 30 -2.03 6.45 -15.04
C THR A 30 -2.86 7.62 -14.52
N PHE A 31 -2.28 8.81 -14.49
CA PHE A 31 -2.91 10.00 -13.92
C PHE A 31 -3.49 10.90 -15.02
N ASP A 32 -4.75 11.32 -14.84
CA ASP A 32 -5.35 12.29 -15.78
C ASP A 32 -4.82 13.71 -15.55
N ILE A 33 -4.31 13.97 -14.34
CA ILE A 33 -3.72 15.23 -13.94
C ILE A 33 -2.23 15.20 -14.28
N GLU A 34 -1.82 16.11 -15.16
CA GLU A 34 -0.41 16.25 -15.52
C GLU A 34 0.42 16.59 -14.28
N ASN A 35 1.54 15.87 -14.09
CA ASN A 35 2.41 16.01 -12.91
C ASN A 35 1.70 15.80 -11.56
N CYS A 36 0.64 14.98 -11.52
CA CYS A 36 -0.03 14.57 -10.27
C CYS A 36 0.97 14.09 -9.21
N PHE A 37 1.99 13.36 -9.66
CA PHE A 37 3.12 12.91 -8.88
C PHE A 37 4.40 13.12 -9.69
N ARG A 38 5.45 13.63 -9.05
CA ARG A 38 6.78 13.81 -9.62
C ARG A 38 7.77 12.97 -8.85
N ASP A 39 8.41 12.04 -9.54
CA ASP A 39 9.38 11.12 -8.94
C ASP A 39 10.80 11.70 -8.95
N TYR A 40 11.50 11.45 -7.85
CA TYR A 40 12.86 11.86 -7.56
C TYR A 40 13.65 10.66 -7.03
N LEU A 41 14.95 10.68 -7.24
CA LEU A 41 15.85 9.66 -6.73
C LEU A 41 16.72 10.25 -5.62
N LEU A 42 16.72 9.58 -4.48
CA LEU A 42 17.69 9.81 -3.41
C LEU A 42 18.78 8.75 -3.50
N LYS A 43 20.01 9.18 -3.81
CA LYS A 43 21.18 8.30 -3.80
C LYS A 43 22.00 8.56 -2.55
N LYS A 44 22.06 7.58 -1.66
CA LYS A 44 22.87 7.66 -0.42
C LYS A 44 23.45 6.29 -0.10
N ASN A 45 24.70 6.25 0.31
CA ASN A 45 25.39 5.01 0.72
C ASN A 45 25.37 3.89 -0.34
N GLY A 46 25.45 4.24 -1.63
CA GLY A 46 25.44 3.27 -2.74
C GLY A 46 24.06 2.67 -3.04
N GLN A 47 23.02 3.06 -2.32
CA GLN A 47 21.63 2.66 -2.55
C GLN A 47 20.85 3.82 -3.17
N THR A 48 19.83 3.48 -3.96
CA THR A 48 18.92 4.44 -4.58
C THR A 48 17.52 4.20 -4.01
N TYR A 49 16.87 5.28 -3.60
CA TYR A 49 15.54 5.28 -3.04
C TYR A 49 14.63 6.24 -3.79
N ASP A 50 13.35 5.93 -3.79
CA ASP A 50 12.33 6.71 -4.49
C ASP A 50 11.70 7.72 -3.53
N VAL A 51 11.67 8.97 -3.99
CA VAL A 51 11.01 10.08 -3.31
C VAL A 51 10.03 10.69 -4.29
N CYS A 52 8.85 11.08 -3.82
CA CYS A 52 7.82 11.62 -4.69
C CYS A 52 7.24 12.92 -4.12
N LEU A 53 6.93 13.86 -5.01
CA LEU A 53 6.19 15.09 -4.70
C LEU A 53 4.85 15.06 -5.41
N ASP A 54 3.75 15.16 -4.68
CA ASP A 54 2.43 15.30 -5.30
C ASP A 54 2.15 16.75 -5.76
N ASP A 55 1.07 16.92 -6.51
CA ASP A 55 0.60 18.20 -7.02
C ASP A 55 0.05 19.15 -5.94
N GLN A 56 -0.14 18.67 -4.71
CA GLN A 56 -0.53 19.46 -3.54
C GLN A 56 0.67 19.90 -2.69
N GLY A 57 1.89 19.54 -3.09
CA GLY A 57 3.13 19.92 -2.41
C GLY A 57 3.56 18.99 -1.27
N GLN A 58 2.93 17.83 -1.11
CA GLN A 58 3.31 16.84 -0.11
C GLN A 58 4.40 15.92 -0.66
N TRP A 59 5.44 15.71 0.16
CA TRP A 59 6.54 14.80 -0.13
C TRP A 59 6.31 13.43 0.50
N TYR A 60 6.76 12.38 -0.20
CA TYR A 60 6.68 11.00 0.24
C TYR A 60 7.98 10.25 -0.02
N PHE A 61 8.38 9.40 0.91
CA PHE A 61 9.43 8.41 0.74
C PHE A 61 8.80 7.04 0.46
N PHE A 62 9.23 6.37 -0.62
CA PHE A 62 8.74 5.06 -1.02
C PHE A 62 9.79 3.98 -0.80
N ILE A 63 9.35 2.82 -0.33
CA ILE A 63 10.21 1.63 -0.19
C ILE A 63 9.39 0.35 -0.28
N SER A 64 10.01 -0.70 -0.81
CA SER A 64 9.45 -2.04 -0.91
C SER A 64 10.26 -2.99 -0.01
N MET A 65 9.58 -3.81 0.78
CA MET A 65 10.21 -4.80 1.68
C MET A 65 9.59 -6.18 1.45
N GLU A 66 10.40 -7.24 1.54
CA GLU A 66 9.90 -8.62 1.61
C GLU A 66 9.68 -8.99 3.09
N CYS A 67 8.50 -9.47 3.43
CA CYS A 67 8.15 -9.90 4.78
C CYS A 67 7.85 -11.41 4.77
N GLY A 68 8.39 -12.13 5.74
CA GLY A 68 8.15 -13.55 5.97
C GLY A 68 6.96 -13.82 6.88
N THR A 69 6.54 -12.85 7.70
CA THR A 69 5.45 -13.00 8.68
C THR A 69 4.50 -11.80 8.71
N LEU A 70 3.32 -11.97 9.34
CA LEU A 70 2.38 -10.87 9.57
C LEU A 70 2.93 -9.83 10.57
N ASP A 71 3.78 -10.26 11.51
CA ASP A 71 4.40 -9.36 12.48
C ASP A 71 5.47 -8.49 11.81
N GLU A 72 6.30 -9.08 10.94
CA GLU A 72 7.21 -8.31 10.08
C GLU A 72 6.45 -7.34 9.18
N LEU A 73 5.33 -7.77 8.57
CA LEU A 73 4.47 -6.90 7.77
C LEU A 73 3.95 -5.72 8.61
N LYS A 74 3.37 -5.97 9.79
CA LYS A 74 2.89 -4.95 10.72
C LYS A 74 3.96 -3.90 11.05
N LEU A 75 5.16 -4.37 11.35
CA LEU A 75 6.29 -3.52 11.76
C LEU A 75 6.93 -2.79 10.57
N SER A 76 6.84 -3.33 9.35
CA SER A 76 7.43 -2.73 8.15
C SER A 76 6.97 -1.29 7.89
N ARG A 77 5.75 -0.93 8.32
CA ARG A 77 5.18 0.42 8.13
C ARG A 77 5.28 1.33 9.35
N GLN A 78 6.02 0.95 10.40
CA GLN A 78 6.22 1.80 11.57
C GLN A 78 7.12 2.98 11.20
N ILE A 79 6.68 4.23 11.45
CA ILE A 79 7.47 5.42 11.04
C ILE A 79 8.18 6.11 12.21
N PHE A 80 7.83 5.77 13.45
CA PHE A 80 8.54 6.21 14.66
C PHE A 80 8.84 5.00 15.53
N ARG A 81 10.01 4.98 16.19
CA ARG A 81 10.35 3.96 17.18
C ARG A 81 9.61 4.24 18.49
N PRO A 82 8.56 3.46 18.85
CA PRO A 82 7.88 3.69 20.11
C PRO A 82 8.76 3.22 21.29
N PRO A 83 8.59 3.79 22.49
CA PRO A 83 9.44 3.44 23.64
C PRO A 83 9.45 1.95 24.00
N TYR A 84 8.36 1.23 23.75
CA TYR A 84 8.23 -0.20 24.05
C TYR A 84 8.88 -1.12 22.98
N LEU A 85 9.27 -0.60 21.82
CA LEU A 85 10.03 -1.31 20.77
C LEU A 85 11.44 -0.73 20.61
N LYS A 86 11.99 -0.10 21.66
CA LYS A 86 13.28 0.60 21.57
C LYS A 86 14.42 -0.32 21.10
N ASP A 87 14.39 -1.58 21.51
CA ASP A 87 15.45 -2.57 21.25
C ASP A 87 15.15 -3.44 20.00
N GLU A 88 13.96 -3.28 19.40
CA GLU A 88 13.54 -4.07 18.24
C GLU A 88 14.10 -3.51 16.94
N HIS A 89 14.40 -4.37 15.97
CA HIS A 89 14.76 -3.89 14.64
C HIS A 89 13.52 -3.36 13.92
N LEU A 90 13.56 -2.10 13.48
CA LEU A 90 12.48 -1.45 12.75
C LEU A 90 13.04 -0.93 11.44
N GLU A 91 13.08 -1.80 10.42
CA GLU A 91 13.80 -1.58 9.16
C GLU A 91 13.51 -0.21 8.53
N LEU A 92 12.23 0.19 8.46
CA LEU A 92 11.85 1.48 7.89
C LEU A 92 12.39 2.67 8.69
N VAL A 93 12.29 2.62 10.02
CA VAL A 93 12.82 3.66 10.91
C VAL A 93 14.33 3.75 10.75
N ASP A 94 15.02 2.61 10.79
CA ASP A 94 16.48 2.53 10.69
C ASP A 94 16.97 3.06 9.33
N ILE A 95 16.26 2.77 8.25
CA ILE A 95 16.54 3.32 6.91
C ILE A 95 16.32 4.84 6.90
N MET A 96 15.19 5.34 7.39
CA MET A 96 14.91 6.79 7.39
C MET A 96 15.93 7.56 8.23
N GLU A 97 16.31 7.06 9.41
CA GLU A 97 17.35 7.65 10.26
C GLU A 97 18.70 7.72 9.54
N LYS A 98 19.13 6.60 8.92
CA LYS A 98 20.36 6.57 8.10
C LYS A 98 20.31 7.54 6.91
N LEU A 99 19.13 7.74 6.35
CA LEU A 99 18.91 8.65 5.24
C LEU A 99 18.72 10.11 5.67
N GLU A 100 18.60 10.38 6.97
CA GLU A 100 18.23 11.68 7.54
C GLU A 100 16.88 12.18 7.01
N ILE A 101 15.99 11.24 6.69
CA ILE A 101 14.62 11.51 6.28
C ILE A 101 13.77 11.65 7.54
N ARG A 102 13.03 12.76 7.62
CA ARG A 102 12.11 13.02 8.73
C ARG A 102 10.68 12.74 8.30
N PRO A 103 9.97 11.80 8.94
CA PRO A 103 8.55 11.59 8.68
C PRO A 103 7.75 12.82 9.10
N TYR A 104 6.75 13.17 8.29
CA TYR A 104 5.79 14.21 8.61
C TYR A 104 4.67 13.63 9.46
N TYR A 105 4.57 14.06 10.73
CA TYR A 105 3.58 13.53 11.66
C TYR A 105 2.19 14.12 11.42
N GLU A 106 1.23 13.25 11.13
CA GLU A 106 -0.16 13.63 10.84
C GLU A 106 -1.15 13.07 11.88
N GLY A 107 -0.69 12.78 13.09
CA GLY A 107 -1.51 12.08 14.09
C GLY A 107 -1.50 10.56 13.96
N HIS A 108 -0.69 9.99 13.05
CA HIS A 108 -0.54 8.56 12.86
C HIS A 108 0.93 8.15 12.95
N ASP A 109 1.20 7.00 13.55
CA ASP A 109 2.54 6.40 13.70
C ASP A 109 2.85 5.33 12.64
N LYS A 110 1.93 5.13 11.69
CA LYS A 110 2.02 4.17 10.60
C LYS A 110 2.02 4.87 9.24
N ALA A 111 2.84 4.37 8.33
CA ALA A 111 2.87 4.77 6.94
C ALA A 111 1.66 4.24 6.16
N TYR A 112 1.46 4.76 4.94
CA TYR A 112 0.56 4.13 3.98
C TYR A 112 1.18 2.81 3.50
N GLY A 113 0.36 1.77 3.37
CA GLY A 113 0.84 0.43 3.02
C GLY A 113 0.00 -0.27 1.97
N HIS A 114 0.66 -0.97 1.07
CA HIS A 114 0.05 -1.89 0.12
C HIS A 114 0.79 -3.22 0.18
N VAL A 115 0.09 -4.26 0.66
CA VAL A 115 0.67 -5.60 0.71
C VAL A 115 0.29 -6.40 -0.54
N LEU A 116 1.27 -7.09 -1.12
CA LEU A 116 1.05 -8.17 -2.08
C LEU A 116 1.30 -9.51 -1.41
N SER A 117 0.36 -10.45 -1.54
CA SER A 117 0.53 -11.84 -1.13
C SER A 117 0.33 -12.76 -2.33
N LEU A 118 1.39 -13.48 -2.72
CA LEU A 118 1.32 -14.54 -3.73
C LEU A 118 1.00 -15.87 -3.04
N VAL A 119 -0.09 -16.52 -3.46
CA VAL A 119 -0.62 -17.76 -2.87
C VAL A 119 -0.85 -18.82 -3.94
N ASP A 120 -0.87 -20.09 -3.54
CA ASP A 120 -1.09 -21.19 -4.48
C ASP A 120 -2.57 -21.32 -4.90
N ASN A 121 -3.51 -21.01 -3.98
CA ASN A 121 -4.95 -21.03 -4.23
C ASN A 121 -5.64 -20.00 -3.32
N LEU A 122 -6.27 -19.00 -3.92
CA LEU A 122 -6.94 -17.89 -3.26
C LEU A 122 -8.16 -18.34 -2.46
N ASP A 123 -8.89 -19.36 -2.92
CA ASP A 123 -10.06 -19.90 -2.24
C ASP A 123 -9.69 -20.58 -0.91
N THR A 124 -8.40 -20.92 -0.71
CA THR A 124 -7.90 -21.47 0.56
C THR A 124 -7.48 -20.39 1.56
N VAL A 125 -7.42 -19.13 1.13
CA VAL A 125 -7.06 -18.00 1.99
C VAL A 125 -8.32 -17.48 2.65
N SER A 126 -8.51 -17.78 3.94
CA SER A 126 -9.70 -17.33 4.66
C SER A 126 -9.87 -15.81 4.63
N ALA A 127 -11.12 -15.34 4.66
CA ALA A 127 -11.45 -13.92 4.78
C ALA A 127 -10.73 -13.26 5.96
N PHE A 128 -10.59 -14.00 7.08
CA PHE A 128 -9.81 -13.57 8.23
C PHE A 128 -8.35 -13.24 7.89
N LYS A 129 -7.65 -14.13 7.17
CA LYS A 129 -6.26 -13.90 6.77
C LYS A 129 -6.15 -12.74 5.77
N GLN A 130 -7.10 -12.64 4.83
CA GLN A 130 -7.18 -11.53 3.88
C GLN A 130 -7.39 -10.17 4.58
N ALA A 131 -8.26 -10.11 5.59
CA ALA A 131 -8.49 -8.91 6.39
C ALA A 131 -7.22 -8.46 7.09
N ARG A 132 -6.51 -9.39 7.74
CA ARG A 132 -5.27 -9.09 8.45
C ARG A 132 -4.17 -8.57 7.53
N LEU A 133 -4.07 -9.11 6.31
CA LEU A 133 -3.18 -8.56 5.29
C LEU A 133 -3.57 -7.12 4.94
N ALA A 134 -4.84 -6.87 4.61
CA ALA A 134 -5.31 -5.54 4.20
C ALA A 134 -5.14 -4.48 5.30
N ASN A 135 -5.28 -4.86 6.56
CA ASN A 135 -5.13 -3.97 7.72
C ASN A 135 -3.69 -3.87 8.24
N TYR A 136 -2.76 -4.71 7.76
CA TYR A 136 -1.41 -4.87 8.31
C TYR A 136 -1.42 -5.29 9.79
N ASP A 137 -2.32 -6.21 10.14
CA ASP A 137 -2.50 -6.71 11.50
C ASP A 137 -1.51 -7.86 11.78
N GLY A 138 -0.71 -7.71 12.83
CA GLY A 138 0.16 -8.72 13.42
C GLY A 138 -0.62 -9.75 14.25
N THR A 139 0.03 -10.86 14.58
CA THR A 139 -0.59 -12.04 15.21
C THR A 139 -1.21 -11.74 16.57
N ASP A 140 -0.75 -10.67 17.20
CA ASP A 140 -1.21 -10.11 18.46
C ASP A 140 -2.37 -9.11 18.32
N ASP A 141 -2.66 -8.62 17.11
CA ASP A 141 -3.65 -7.56 16.94
C ASP A 141 -5.10 -8.09 17.07
N PRO A 142 -5.97 -7.37 17.78
CA PRO A 142 -7.36 -7.74 17.90
C PRO A 142 -8.08 -7.58 16.57
N THR A 143 -8.90 -8.57 16.22
CA THR A 143 -9.76 -8.48 15.03
C THR A 143 -10.99 -7.64 15.32
N ILE A 144 -10.93 -6.37 14.90
CA ILE A 144 -12.03 -5.41 15.10
C ILE A 144 -13.11 -5.60 14.03
N ILE A 145 -12.71 -5.84 12.77
CA ILE A 145 -13.63 -6.04 11.65
C ILE A 145 -13.50 -7.47 11.13
N LYS A 146 -14.62 -8.20 11.11
CA LYS A 146 -14.69 -9.60 10.63
C LYS A 146 -15.12 -9.72 9.16
N LYS A 147 -15.43 -8.60 8.51
CA LYS A 147 -15.83 -8.55 7.10
C LYS A 147 -14.64 -8.12 6.25
N ILE A 148 -14.59 -8.59 5.02
CA ILE A 148 -13.69 -8.06 3.99
C ILE A 148 -14.51 -7.41 2.89
N HIS A 149 -13.99 -6.32 2.34
CA HIS A 149 -14.50 -5.74 1.11
C HIS A 149 -13.42 -5.98 0.07
N PHE A 150 -13.80 -6.56 -1.07
CA PHE A 150 -12.86 -6.89 -2.12
C PHE A 150 -13.50 -6.79 -3.50
N ILE A 151 -12.64 -6.60 -4.51
CA ILE A 151 -12.94 -6.87 -5.91
C ILE A 151 -12.05 -8.02 -6.38
N GLU A 152 -12.60 -8.90 -7.20
CA GLU A 152 -11.89 -10.06 -7.74
C GLU A 152 -11.78 -9.94 -9.26
N ASN A 153 -10.61 -10.26 -9.79
CA ASN A 153 -10.43 -10.53 -11.19
C ASN A 153 -10.03 -11.99 -11.39
N GLU A 154 -10.33 -12.52 -12.58
CA GLU A 154 -9.89 -13.84 -13.00
C GLU A 154 -9.29 -13.72 -14.40
N TYR A 155 -8.08 -14.26 -14.58
CA TYR A 155 -7.42 -14.32 -15.86
C TYR A 155 -6.78 -15.69 -16.06
N LYS A 156 -7.21 -16.40 -17.11
CA LYS A 156 -6.76 -17.77 -17.41
C LYS A 156 -6.94 -18.75 -16.23
N GLY A 157 -7.99 -18.56 -15.44
CA GLY A 157 -8.29 -19.39 -14.26
C GLY A 157 -7.50 -19.04 -13.00
N GLU A 158 -6.59 -18.05 -13.06
CA GLU A 158 -5.88 -17.54 -11.87
C GLU A 158 -6.60 -16.29 -11.35
N LYS A 159 -6.86 -16.27 -10.04
CA LYS A 159 -7.61 -15.21 -9.37
C LYS A 159 -6.68 -14.17 -8.73
N THR A 160 -7.13 -12.92 -8.72
CA THR A 160 -6.56 -11.85 -7.88
C THR A 160 -7.67 -11.12 -7.16
N ARG A 161 -7.53 -10.99 -5.84
CA ARG A 161 -8.38 -10.13 -5.00
C ARG A 161 -7.62 -8.88 -4.59
N PHE A 162 -8.28 -7.74 -4.74
CA PHE A 162 -7.88 -6.48 -4.11
C PHE A 162 -8.80 -6.24 -2.93
N ILE A 163 -8.24 -6.04 -1.74
CA ILE A 163 -8.98 -5.99 -0.48
C ILE A 163 -8.66 -4.67 0.21
N SER A 164 -9.70 -3.94 0.65
CA SER A 164 -9.52 -2.68 1.38
C SER A 164 -9.28 -2.93 2.87
N GLY A 165 -8.36 -2.18 3.47
CA GLY A 165 -8.27 -2.07 4.92
C GLY A 165 -9.35 -1.14 5.49
N PHE A 166 -9.70 -1.31 6.76
CA PHE A 166 -10.71 -0.51 7.45
C PHE A 166 -10.06 0.60 8.27
N GLU A 167 -10.02 1.81 7.71
CA GLU A 167 -9.43 3.00 8.36
C GLU A 167 -7.92 2.84 8.71
N THR A 168 -7.22 1.87 8.12
CA THR A 168 -5.84 1.50 8.49
C THR A 168 -4.75 2.13 7.61
N ARG A 169 -5.06 3.13 6.77
CA ARG A 169 -4.14 3.65 5.73
C ARG A 169 -3.48 2.52 4.90
N SER A 170 -4.18 1.42 4.67
CA SER A 170 -3.63 0.28 3.94
C SER A 170 -4.66 -0.53 3.17
N PHE A 171 -4.15 -1.35 2.25
CA PHE A 171 -4.94 -2.30 1.47
C PHE A 171 -4.04 -3.48 1.03
N ALA A 172 -4.65 -4.54 0.51
CA ALA A 172 -3.96 -5.74 0.07
C ALA A 172 -4.32 -6.13 -1.36
N THR A 173 -3.37 -6.78 -2.03
CA THR A 173 -3.58 -7.58 -3.23
C THR A 173 -3.17 -9.02 -2.91
N VAL A 174 -4.08 -9.98 -3.09
CA VAL A 174 -3.79 -11.42 -2.92
C VAL A 174 -4.04 -12.10 -4.26
N THR A 175 -3.04 -12.80 -4.80
CA THR A 175 -3.09 -13.34 -6.16
C THR A 175 -2.52 -14.73 -6.25
N GLU A 176 -3.10 -15.54 -7.14
CA GLU A 176 -2.53 -16.79 -7.63
C GLU A 176 -1.58 -16.56 -8.81
N ASN A 177 -1.77 -15.44 -9.52
CA ASN A 177 -1.11 -15.17 -10.78
C ASN A 177 0.32 -14.68 -10.54
N GLU A 178 1.27 -15.60 -10.61
CA GLU A 178 2.69 -15.29 -10.39
C GLU A 178 3.26 -14.31 -11.43
N PHE A 179 2.81 -14.41 -12.69
CA PHE A 179 3.25 -13.50 -13.74
C PHE A 179 2.79 -12.07 -13.44
N TYR A 180 1.52 -11.89 -13.09
CA TYR A 180 0.99 -10.61 -12.65
C TYR A 180 1.76 -10.10 -11.43
N ALA A 181 1.97 -10.93 -10.41
CA ALA A 181 2.72 -10.53 -9.20
C ALA A 181 4.11 -9.99 -9.54
N LYS A 182 4.91 -10.72 -10.31
CA LYS A 182 6.34 -10.43 -10.50
C LYS A 182 6.65 -9.44 -11.61
N GLU A 183 5.93 -9.56 -12.72
CA GLU A 183 6.26 -8.83 -13.96
C GLU A 183 5.43 -7.56 -14.11
N ILE A 184 4.28 -7.46 -13.42
CA ILE A 184 3.36 -6.33 -13.54
C ILE A 184 3.23 -5.60 -12.21
N HIS A 185 2.93 -6.33 -11.13
CA HIS A 185 2.56 -5.73 -9.86
C HIS A 185 3.77 -5.13 -9.16
N LEU A 186 4.78 -5.95 -8.87
CA LEU A 186 6.00 -5.51 -8.19
C LEU A 186 6.83 -4.53 -9.04
N GLN A 187 6.76 -4.59 -10.37
CA GLN A 187 7.51 -3.69 -11.25
C GLN A 187 6.93 -2.27 -11.31
N GLY A 188 5.65 -2.09 -11.00
CA GLY A 188 5.01 -0.77 -11.14
C GLY A 188 3.67 -0.62 -10.43
N ASN A 189 2.73 -1.57 -10.60
CA ASN A 189 1.37 -1.34 -10.10
C ASN A 189 1.31 -1.23 -8.57
N ALA A 190 2.19 -1.90 -7.82
CA ALA A 190 2.23 -1.81 -6.36
C ALA A 190 2.32 -0.34 -5.91
N ARG A 191 3.28 0.38 -6.49
CA ARG A 191 3.54 1.79 -6.21
C ARG A 191 2.49 2.72 -6.81
N THR A 192 2.07 2.44 -8.04
CA THR A 192 1.03 3.23 -8.71
C THR A 192 -0.29 3.18 -7.95
N TYR A 193 -0.71 2.01 -7.50
CA TYR A 193 -1.92 1.84 -6.69
C TYR A 193 -1.75 2.50 -5.32
N LEU A 194 -0.56 2.44 -4.71
CA LEU A 194 -0.30 3.14 -3.46
C LEU A 194 -0.38 4.67 -3.62
N LYS A 195 0.16 5.24 -4.70
CA LYS A 195 0.00 6.67 -5.04
C LYS A 195 -1.47 7.07 -5.21
N LEU A 196 -2.25 6.27 -5.95
CA LEU A 196 -3.70 6.48 -6.11
C LEU A 196 -4.42 6.44 -4.76
N PHE A 197 -4.08 5.48 -3.90
CA PHE A 197 -4.66 5.31 -2.58
C PHE A 197 -4.34 6.49 -1.64
N ILE A 198 -3.10 6.97 -1.65
CA ILE A 198 -2.69 8.16 -0.90
C ILE A 198 -3.50 9.37 -1.33
N TYR A 199 -3.58 9.63 -2.64
CA TYR A 199 -4.32 10.76 -3.18
C TYR A 199 -5.80 10.70 -2.80
N PHE A 200 -6.40 9.51 -2.94
CA PHE A 200 -7.78 9.25 -2.52
C PHE A 200 -7.99 9.51 -1.03
N THR A 201 -7.12 8.97 -0.17
CA THR A 201 -7.27 9.07 1.28
C THR A 201 -7.05 10.49 1.80
N ARG A 202 -6.07 11.22 1.25
CA ARG A 202 -5.73 12.57 1.70
C ARG A 202 -6.67 13.64 1.15
N TYR A 203 -7.04 13.52 -0.12
CA TYR A 203 -7.72 14.61 -0.84
C TYR A 203 -9.17 14.28 -1.21
N GLY A 204 -9.64 13.05 -0.94
CA GLY A 204 -11.00 12.62 -1.27
C GLY A 204 -11.27 12.58 -2.77
N LYS A 205 -10.23 12.44 -3.60
CA LYS A 205 -10.30 12.49 -5.06
C LYS A 205 -9.55 11.31 -5.66
N LEU A 206 -10.01 10.82 -6.81
CA LEU A 206 -9.28 9.83 -7.60
C LEU A 206 -8.70 10.50 -8.85
N PRO A 207 -7.36 10.61 -8.99
CA PRO A 207 -6.73 11.34 -10.09
C PRO A 207 -6.60 10.50 -11.38
N SER A 208 -7.55 9.59 -11.64
CA SER A 208 -7.55 8.69 -12.80
C SER A 208 -8.95 8.23 -13.20
N GLN A 209 -9.30 8.34 -14.48
CA GLN A 209 -10.55 7.86 -15.08
C GLN A 209 -10.42 6.42 -15.59
N GLN A 210 -9.23 5.82 -15.51
CA GLN A 210 -9.04 4.43 -15.92
C GLN A 210 -9.92 3.49 -15.10
N MET A 211 -10.30 2.37 -15.73
CA MET A 211 -11.24 1.42 -15.14
C MET A 211 -10.77 0.86 -13.79
N MET A 212 -9.52 0.38 -13.71
CA MET A 212 -9.00 -0.24 -12.49
C MET A 212 -8.88 0.76 -11.32
N PRO A 213 -8.29 1.95 -11.48
CA PRO A 213 -8.32 3.00 -10.46
C PRO A 213 -9.73 3.33 -9.96
N ARG A 214 -10.74 3.38 -10.84
CA ARG A 214 -12.13 3.63 -10.44
C ARG A 214 -12.72 2.52 -9.59
N PHE A 215 -12.44 1.25 -9.91
CA PHE A 215 -12.84 0.13 -9.07
C PHE A 215 -12.15 0.16 -7.71
N LEU A 216 -10.85 0.44 -7.67
CA LEU A 216 -10.10 0.58 -6.42
C LEU A 216 -10.64 1.74 -5.56
N GLY A 217 -10.90 2.90 -6.16
CA GLY A 217 -11.49 4.04 -5.46
C GLY A 217 -12.82 3.72 -4.80
N ASN A 218 -13.72 3.02 -5.50
CA ASN A 218 -14.98 2.58 -4.93
C ASN A 218 -14.81 1.52 -3.83
N LEU A 219 -13.83 0.63 -4.00
CA LEU A 219 -13.47 -0.36 -2.99
C LEU A 219 -12.97 0.33 -1.71
N TRP A 220 -12.05 1.29 -1.81
CA TRP A 220 -11.53 2.02 -0.65
C TRP A 220 -12.59 2.88 0.04
N ALA A 221 -13.46 3.53 -0.74
CA ALA A 221 -14.60 4.28 -0.23
C ALA A 221 -15.52 3.43 0.67
N SER A 222 -15.59 2.13 0.43
CA SER A 222 -16.52 1.23 1.12
C SER A 222 -16.16 0.89 2.56
N THR A 223 -14.92 1.14 2.97
CA THR A 223 -14.42 0.85 4.31
C THR A 223 -14.22 2.10 5.16
N GLN A 224 -14.67 3.25 4.66
CA GLN A 224 -14.67 4.52 5.38
C GLN A 224 -15.96 4.68 6.22
N SER A 225 -15.79 4.90 7.52
CA SER A 225 -16.82 4.96 8.55
C SER A 225 -17.92 6.02 8.34
N LEU A 226 -17.70 6.99 7.44
CA LEU A 226 -18.65 8.07 7.13
C LEU A 226 -19.02 8.17 5.64
N ASN A 227 -18.63 7.19 4.82
CA ASN A 227 -18.87 7.24 3.38
C ASN A 227 -20.22 6.63 3.00
N LYS A 228 -21.21 7.50 2.75
CA LYS A 228 -22.56 7.10 2.30
C LYS A 228 -22.66 6.81 0.80
N ALA A 229 -21.57 6.97 0.04
CA ALA A 229 -21.57 6.89 -1.42
C ALA A 229 -20.91 5.61 -1.96
N ALA A 230 -20.57 4.65 -1.10
CA ALA A 230 -19.99 3.38 -1.52
C ALA A 230 -20.97 2.57 -2.41
N ASN A 231 -20.49 2.02 -3.53
CA ASN A 231 -21.32 1.26 -4.49
C ASN A 231 -21.61 -0.16 -3.98
N PRO A 232 -22.85 -0.49 -3.57
CA PRO A 232 -23.17 -1.79 -2.95
C PRO A 232 -22.90 -3.00 -3.87
N ALA A 233 -22.90 -2.80 -5.19
CA ALA A 233 -22.75 -3.88 -6.17
C ALA A 233 -21.31 -4.42 -6.29
N LEU A 234 -20.32 -3.72 -5.72
CA LEU A 234 -18.92 -4.17 -5.72
C LEU A 234 -18.59 -5.10 -4.56
N PHE A 235 -19.56 -5.42 -3.70
CA PHE A 235 -19.33 -6.23 -2.50
C PHE A 235 -19.96 -7.61 -2.64
N ARG A 236 -19.21 -8.62 -2.20
CA ARG A 236 -19.72 -9.94 -1.90
C ARG A 236 -19.59 -10.13 -0.39
N ASP A 237 -20.71 -10.19 0.33
CA ASP A 237 -20.70 -10.55 1.74
C ASP A 237 -20.36 -12.05 1.84
N GLU A 238 -19.11 -12.36 2.16
CA GLU A 238 -18.74 -13.69 2.65
C GLU A 238 -19.00 -13.72 4.16
N GLY A 239 -20.08 -14.41 4.55
CA GLY A 239 -20.33 -14.72 5.96
C GLY A 239 -19.19 -15.58 6.50
N VAL A 240 -18.65 -15.22 7.66
CA VAL A 240 -17.66 -16.04 8.36
C VAL A 240 -18.44 -17.03 9.24
N GLU A 241 -18.33 -18.33 8.97
CA GLU A 241 -18.68 -19.39 9.94
C GLU A 241 -17.70 -19.38 11.11
#